data_AF-A0A514CKK4-F1
#
_entry.id   AF-A0A514CKK4-F1
#
_cell.length_a   1.000
_cell.length_b   1.000
_cell.length_c   1.000
_cell.angle_alpha   90.00
_cell.angle_beta   90.00
_cell.angle_gamma   90.00
#
_symmetry.space_group_name_H-M   'P 1'
#
loop_
_entity.id
_entity.type
_entity.pdbx_description
1 polymer ?
#
loop_
_entity_poly.entity_id
_entity_poly.type
_entity_poly.pdbx_seq_one_letter_code
_entity_poly.pdbx_strand_id
1 'polypeptide(L)'
;MEVFIKMKHYTLFLIIVGIPFASSLLINTTYLAGADISENTMASINMSAMLIGMMMMYLWIWSCILYLSKILDQKKITPSSSFSLALLVSMVFGILAILYFHSGGLLAGESMDQHFNAIENSPLLSISIAIMLFISLSLLFISLNHLAFLLVMAERNHQPHKTEYFSEFIMALIFPIGVWFLQPRLNEVLTPKDLINK
;
A
#
# COMPACT_ATOMS: atom_id res chain seq x y z
N MET A 1 10.86 8.44 -9.64
CA MET A 1 9.40 8.33 -9.36
C MET A 1 8.56 8.27 -10.64
N GLU A 2 8.97 8.89 -11.76
CA GLU A 2 8.23 8.76 -13.05
C GLU A 2 7.99 7.33 -13.51
N VAL A 3 8.88 6.40 -13.14
CA VAL A 3 8.80 4.99 -13.49
C VAL A 3 7.49 4.35 -13.02
N PHE A 4 7.01 4.69 -11.81
CA PHE A 4 5.78 4.12 -11.25
C PHE A 4 4.51 4.54 -11.98
N ILE A 5 4.51 5.76 -12.48
CA ILE A 5 3.40 6.32 -13.26
C ILE A 5 3.43 5.74 -14.67
N LYS A 6 4.60 5.67 -15.30
CA LYS A 6 4.73 5.13 -16.65
C LYS A 6 4.55 3.60 -16.71
N MET A 7 4.54 2.92 -15.56
CA MET A 7 4.33 1.47 -15.49
C MET A 7 2.91 1.10 -15.91
N LYS A 8 2.81 -0.03 -16.60
CA LYS A 8 1.53 -0.61 -16.99
C LYS A 8 0.84 -1.19 -15.74
N HIS A 9 -0.48 -1.08 -15.71
CA HIS A 9 -1.31 -1.52 -14.58
C HIS A 9 -1.06 -2.98 -14.18
N TYR A 10 -0.86 -3.88 -15.16
CA TYR A 10 -0.59 -5.29 -14.88
C TYR A 10 0.78 -5.51 -14.21
N THR A 11 1.79 -4.69 -14.50
CA THR A 11 3.11 -4.80 -13.86
C THR A 11 3.03 -4.41 -12.39
N LEU A 12 2.32 -3.32 -12.08
CA LEU A 12 2.08 -2.91 -10.69
C LEU A 12 1.29 -3.96 -9.93
N PHE A 13 0.24 -4.51 -10.54
CA PHE A 13 -0.55 -5.58 -9.97
C PHE A 13 0.29 -6.83 -9.65
N LEU A 14 1.14 -7.26 -10.60
CA LEU A 14 2.02 -8.42 -10.41
C LEU A 14 3.05 -8.20 -9.30
N ILE A 15 3.63 -7.01 -9.18
CA ILE A 15 4.60 -6.74 -8.10
C ILE A 15 3.90 -6.67 -6.75
N ILE A 16 2.77 -5.95 -6.67
CA ILE A 16 2.11 -5.72 -5.38
C ILE A 16 1.41 -6.97 -4.86
N VAL A 17 0.79 -7.76 -5.75
CA VAL A 17 0.00 -8.94 -5.35
C VAL A 17 0.52 -10.23 -5.95
N GLY A 18 0.93 -10.22 -7.22
CA GLY A 18 1.45 -11.43 -7.86
C GLY A 18 2.64 -12.04 -7.13
N ILE A 19 3.62 -11.23 -6.71
CA ILE A 19 4.81 -11.71 -5.97
C ILE A 19 4.43 -12.29 -4.60
N PRO A 20 3.74 -11.56 -3.69
CA PRO A 20 3.29 -12.14 -2.42
C PRO A 20 2.41 -13.37 -2.59
N PHE A 21 1.47 -13.34 -3.54
CA PHE A 21 0.56 -14.46 -3.77
C PHE A 21 1.31 -15.69 -4.28
N ALA A 22 2.20 -15.53 -5.26
CA ALA A 22 3.00 -16.61 -5.79
C ALA A 22 3.95 -17.18 -4.72
N SER A 23 4.59 -16.35 -3.90
CA SER A 23 5.43 -16.84 -2.81
C SER A 23 4.63 -17.63 -1.79
N SER A 24 3.46 -17.12 -1.36
CA SER A 24 2.60 -17.85 -0.42
C SER A 24 2.10 -19.16 -1.01
N LEU A 25 1.71 -19.18 -2.30
CA LEU A 25 1.27 -20.40 -2.97
C LEU A 25 2.39 -21.43 -3.04
N LEU A 26 3.59 -21.03 -3.46
CA LEU A 26 4.75 -21.92 -3.53
C LEU A 26 5.06 -22.54 -2.16
N ILE A 27 5.10 -21.72 -1.10
CA ILE A 27 5.37 -22.20 0.27
C ILE A 27 4.32 -23.23 0.72
N ASN A 28 3.04 -22.94 0.51
CA ASN A 28 1.97 -23.88 0.86
C ASN A 28 2.08 -25.19 0.07
N THR A 29 2.38 -25.12 -1.23
CA THR A 29 2.55 -26.34 -2.05
C THR A 29 3.78 -27.15 -1.64
N THR A 30 4.88 -26.51 -1.26
CA THR A 30 6.07 -27.22 -0.75
C THR A 30 5.81 -27.90 0.58
N TYR A 31 5.02 -27.29 1.46
CA TYR A 31 4.61 -27.89 2.73
C TYR A 31 3.73 -29.13 2.49
N LEU A 32 2.75 -29.01 1.60
CA LEU A 32 1.88 -30.15 1.21
C LEU A 32 2.65 -31.28 0.52
N ALA A 33 3.73 -30.97 -0.19
CA ALA A 33 4.60 -31.95 -0.84
C ALA A 33 5.58 -32.64 0.12
N GLY A 34 5.65 -32.23 1.40
CA GLY A 34 6.56 -32.80 2.39
C GLY A 34 8.03 -32.46 2.16
N ALA A 35 8.32 -31.32 1.51
CA ALA A 35 9.70 -30.88 1.29
C ALA A 35 10.36 -30.49 2.62
N ASP A 36 11.59 -30.98 2.84
CA ASP A 36 12.38 -30.65 4.02
C ASP A 36 13.11 -29.32 3.83
N ILE A 37 12.36 -28.22 3.92
CA ILE A 37 12.89 -26.86 3.88
C ILE A 37 12.60 -26.22 5.22
N SER A 38 13.61 -25.56 5.80
CA SER A 38 13.46 -24.97 7.13
C SER A 38 12.32 -23.94 7.16
N GLU A 39 11.50 -24.00 8.21
CA GLU A 39 10.36 -23.09 8.42
C GLU A 39 10.81 -21.63 8.40
N ASN A 40 11.98 -21.33 8.97
CA ASN A 40 12.57 -19.99 9.00
C ASN A 40 12.88 -19.46 7.59
N THR A 41 13.39 -20.32 6.70
CA THR A 41 13.66 -19.93 5.30
C THR A 41 12.36 -19.59 4.59
N MET A 42 11.34 -20.44 4.72
CA MET A 42 10.03 -20.23 4.10
C MET A 42 9.35 -18.96 4.61
N ALA A 43 9.34 -18.76 5.93
CA ALA A 43 8.77 -17.57 6.54
C ALA A 43 9.49 -16.30 6.05
N SER A 44 10.82 -16.32 5.96
CA SER A 44 11.62 -15.19 5.48
C SER A 44 11.34 -14.84 4.01
N ILE A 45 11.16 -15.85 3.15
CA ILE A 45 10.77 -15.66 1.74
C ILE A 45 9.39 -15.00 1.66
N ASN A 46 8.41 -15.50 2.42
CA ASN A 46 7.06 -14.93 2.43
C ASN A 46 7.06 -13.48 2.91
N MET A 47 7.79 -13.20 3.99
CA MET A 47 7.92 -11.86 4.56
C MET A 47 8.56 -10.89 3.57
N SER A 48 9.64 -11.31 2.91
CA SER A 48 10.32 -10.49 1.90
C SER A 48 9.39 -10.15 0.74
N ALA A 49 8.62 -11.12 0.27
CA ALA A 49 7.63 -10.91 -0.77
C ALA A 49 6.52 -9.93 -0.34
N MET A 50 5.97 -10.10 0.87
CA MET A 50 4.98 -9.18 1.44
C MET A 50 5.52 -7.75 1.60
N LEU A 51 6.76 -7.60 2.09
CA LEU A 51 7.42 -6.30 2.22
C LEU A 51 7.61 -5.63 0.86
N ILE A 52 8.03 -6.37 -0.16
CA ILE A 52 8.15 -5.84 -1.53
C ILE A 52 6.78 -5.33 -2.01
N GLY A 53 5.72 -6.12 -1.84
CA GLY A 53 4.38 -5.73 -2.26
C GLY A 53 3.88 -4.49 -1.51
N MET A 54 4.04 -4.47 -0.19
CA MET A 54 3.66 -3.32 0.64
C MET A 54 4.42 -2.06 0.25
N MET A 55 5.76 -2.13 0.18
CA MET A 55 6.59 -0.98 -0.21
C MET A 55 6.20 -0.45 -1.58
N MET A 56 5.93 -1.35 -2.53
CA MET A 56 5.49 -0.99 -3.86
C MET A 56 4.13 -0.25 -3.84
N MET A 57 3.18 -0.71 -3.02
CA MET A 57 1.88 -0.05 -2.84
C MET A 57 2.05 1.38 -2.30
N TYR A 58 2.80 1.56 -1.22
CA TYR A 58 3.02 2.89 -0.64
C TYR A 58 3.75 3.83 -1.59
N LEU A 59 4.79 3.35 -2.28
CA LEU A 59 5.51 4.12 -3.29
C LEU A 59 4.62 4.50 -4.48
N TRP A 60 3.70 3.62 -4.87
CA TRP A 60 2.72 3.91 -5.91
C TRP A 60 1.76 5.03 -5.48
N ILE A 61 1.12 4.92 -4.29
CA ILE A 61 0.22 5.96 -3.76
C ILE A 61 0.97 7.30 -3.66
N TRP A 62 2.17 7.27 -3.08
CA TRP A 62 3.04 8.44 -2.91
C TRP A 62 3.34 9.10 -4.26
N SER A 63 3.75 8.32 -5.25
CA SER A 63 4.06 8.82 -6.59
C SER A 63 2.83 9.44 -7.24
N CYS A 64 1.66 8.80 -7.15
CA CYS A 64 0.44 9.34 -7.74
C CYS A 64 0.08 10.71 -7.14
N ILE A 65 0.13 10.83 -5.82
CA ILE A 65 -0.24 12.06 -5.11
C ILE A 65 0.74 13.18 -5.41
N LEU A 66 2.06 12.92 -5.36
CA LEU A 66 3.06 13.94 -5.69
C LEU A 66 2.89 14.49 -7.11
N TYR A 67 2.63 13.63 -8.09
CA TYR A 67 2.52 14.06 -9.48
C TYR A 67 1.19 14.75 -9.77
N LEU A 68 0.08 14.24 -9.24
CA LEU A 68 -1.23 14.91 -9.38
C LEU A 68 -1.20 16.29 -8.72
N SER A 69 -0.62 16.40 -7.52
CA SER A 69 -0.46 17.69 -6.85
C SER A 69 0.38 18.67 -7.67
N LYS A 70 1.50 18.20 -8.27
CA LYS A 70 2.35 19.03 -9.13
C LYS A 70 1.60 19.55 -10.38
N ILE A 71 0.76 18.73 -11.00
CA ILE A 71 -0.06 19.15 -12.16
C ILE A 71 -1.09 20.19 -11.74
N LEU A 72 -1.74 19.98 -10.61
CA LEU A 72 -2.76 20.88 -10.09
C LEU A 72 -2.17 22.22 -9.63
N ASP A 73 -0.98 22.22 -9.05
CA ASP A 73 -0.21 23.43 -8.75
C ASP A 73 0.12 24.24 -10.00
N GLN A 74 0.54 23.58 -11.09
CA GLN A 74 0.76 24.26 -12.39
C GLN A 74 -0.53 24.90 -12.92
N LYS A 75 -1.68 24.28 -12.65
CA LYS A 75 -3.00 24.79 -13.01
C LYS A 75 -3.53 25.85 -12.02
N LYS A 76 -2.77 26.21 -10.98
CA LYS A 76 -3.16 27.11 -9.85
C LYS A 76 -4.40 26.64 -9.09
N ILE A 77 -4.70 25.34 -9.14
CA ILE A 77 -5.82 24.74 -8.41
C ILE A 77 -5.20 24.00 -7.22
N THR A 78 -5.09 24.69 -6.09
CA THR A 78 -4.25 24.29 -4.93
C THR A 78 -4.44 22.85 -4.45
N PRO A 79 -3.33 22.15 -4.17
CA PRO A 79 -3.30 21.10 -3.15
C PRO A 79 -2.12 21.24 -2.15
N SER A 80 -2.41 21.01 -0.87
CA SER A 80 -1.47 21.20 0.25
C SER A 80 -0.50 20.02 0.44
N SER A 81 0.73 20.32 0.89
CA SER A 81 1.87 19.40 1.01
C SER A 81 1.86 18.47 2.23
N SER A 82 0.91 18.65 3.17
CA SER A 82 0.89 17.96 4.48
C SER A 82 0.62 16.46 4.40
N PHE A 83 0.18 15.99 3.25
CA PHE A 83 -0.29 14.64 3.07
C PHE A 83 0.82 13.58 3.06
N SER A 84 2.00 13.94 2.55
CA SER A 84 3.15 13.03 2.47
C SER A 84 3.54 12.46 3.85
N LEU A 85 3.32 13.24 4.92
CA LEU A 85 3.58 12.79 6.29
C LEU A 85 2.60 11.69 6.73
N ALA A 86 1.31 11.83 6.41
CA ALA A 86 0.30 10.84 6.78
C ALA A 86 0.59 9.46 6.16
N LEU A 87 0.92 9.46 4.87
CA LEU A 87 1.29 8.23 4.16
C LEU A 87 2.58 7.61 4.70
N LEU A 88 3.58 8.44 5.06
CA LEU A 88 4.83 7.98 5.66
C LEU A 88 4.58 7.31 7.02
N VAL A 89 3.79 7.94 7.90
CA VAL A 89 3.47 7.40 9.22
C VAL A 89 2.68 6.09 9.09
N SER A 90 1.72 6.03 8.16
CA SER A 90 1.01 4.78 7.84
C SER A 90 1.98 3.67 7.42
N MET A 91 2.91 3.97 6.50
CA MET A 91 3.91 3.03 6.01
C MET A 91 4.79 2.50 7.13
N VAL A 92 5.34 3.38 7.98
CA VAL A 92 6.21 2.99 9.09
C VAL A 92 5.49 2.07 10.06
N PHE A 93 4.27 2.41 10.48
CA PHE A 93 3.50 1.55 11.38
C PHE A 93 3.07 0.23 10.73
N GLY A 94 2.76 0.22 9.43
CA GLY A 94 2.49 -1.03 8.72
C GLY A 94 3.71 -1.95 8.65
N ILE A 95 4.91 -1.40 8.42
CA ILE A 95 6.16 -2.17 8.39
C ILE A 95 6.46 -2.72 9.78
N LEU A 96 6.34 -1.89 10.82
CA LEU A 96 6.51 -2.32 12.21
C LEU A 96 5.51 -3.42 12.58
N ALA A 97 4.26 -3.34 12.11
CA ALA A 97 3.29 -4.39 12.32
C ALA A 97 3.68 -5.70 11.63
N ILE A 98 4.09 -5.67 10.35
CA ILE A 98 4.55 -6.86 9.64
C ILE A 98 5.76 -7.47 10.34
N LEU A 99 6.74 -6.65 10.74
CA LEU A 99 7.90 -7.10 11.49
C LEU A 99 7.51 -7.73 12.82
N TYR A 100 6.57 -7.12 13.54
CA TYR A 100 6.07 -7.62 14.81
C TYR A 100 5.41 -8.99 14.63
N PHE A 101 4.45 -9.13 13.69
CA PHE A 101 3.76 -10.40 13.46
C PHE A 101 4.69 -11.48 12.91
N HIS A 102 5.66 -11.11 12.06
CA HIS A 102 6.61 -12.06 11.51
C HIS A 102 7.63 -12.55 12.54
N SER A 103 8.13 -11.67 13.41
CA SER A 103 9.08 -12.04 14.48
C SER A 103 8.43 -12.68 15.71
N GLY A 104 7.10 -12.89 15.69
CA GLY A 104 6.36 -13.35 16.87
C GLY A 104 6.30 -12.32 18.01
N GLY A 105 6.67 -11.05 17.74
CA GLY A 105 6.78 -9.94 18.66
C GLY A 105 8.20 -9.70 19.18
N LEU A 106 8.78 -8.53 18.88
CA LEU A 106 10.04 -7.96 19.39
C LEU A 106 11.01 -8.98 20.05
N LEU A 107 11.76 -9.77 19.25
CA LEU A 107 12.93 -10.59 19.68
C LEU A 107 12.66 -11.86 20.53
N ALA A 108 11.86 -12.82 20.07
CA ALA A 108 11.72 -14.11 20.79
C ALA A 108 12.15 -15.32 19.95
N GLY A 109 13.15 -16.05 20.46
CA GLY A 109 13.63 -17.34 19.95
C GLY A 109 12.98 -18.54 20.63
N GLU A 110 11.66 -18.50 20.86
CA GLU A 110 10.91 -19.61 21.47
C GLU A 110 9.64 -19.92 20.64
N SER A 111 9.11 -21.13 20.80
CA SER A 111 8.14 -21.81 19.91
C SER A 111 6.71 -21.22 19.90
N MET A 112 6.00 -21.38 18.77
CA MET A 112 4.62 -20.91 18.47
C MET A 112 3.59 -21.05 19.62
N ASP A 113 3.68 -22.08 20.46
CA ASP A 113 2.73 -22.35 21.56
C ASP A 113 2.83 -21.39 22.75
N GLN A 114 3.98 -20.73 22.96
CA GLN A 114 4.13 -19.72 24.02
C GLN A 114 3.63 -18.32 23.59
N HIS A 115 3.37 -18.11 22.29
CA HIS A 115 3.01 -16.79 21.74
C HIS A 115 1.54 -16.42 21.95
N PHE A 116 0.63 -17.40 21.80
CA PHE A 116 -0.78 -17.18 22.15
C PHE A 116 -0.90 -16.80 23.63
N ASN A 117 -0.13 -17.48 24.48
CA ASN A 117 -0.06 -17.16 25.89
C ASN A 117 0.49 -15.74 26.15
N ALA A 118 1.54 -15.27 25.45
CA ALA A 118 2.12 -13.93 25.71
C ALA A 118 1.18 -12.75 25.35
N ILE A 119 0.43 -12.85 24.24
CA ILE A 119 -0.56 -11.84 23.81
C ILE A 119 -1.81 -11.90 24.71
N GLU A 120 -2.22 -13.11 25.10
CA GLU A 120 -3.32 -13.33 26.05
C GLU A 120 -2.96 -12.84 27.46
N ASN A 121 -1.68 -12.95 27.85
CA ASN A 121 -1.16 -12.53 29.16
C ASN A 121 -0.88 -11.02 29.27
N SER A 122 -0.93 -10.26 28.17
CA SER A 122 -0.71 -8.79 28.19
C SER A 122 -1.77 -8.03 27.39
N PRO A 123 -2.94 -7.77 27.99
CA PRO A 123 -4.01 -6.99 27.35
C PRO A 123 -3.56 -5.61 26.86
N LEU A 124 -2.60 -4.97 27.55
CA LEU A 124 -2.08 -3.65 27.20
C LEU A 124 -1.26 -3.66 25.90
N LEU A 125 -0.49 -4.71 25.64
CA LEU A 125 0.28 -4.86 24.41
C LEU A 125 -0.67 -5.04 23.21
N SER A 126 -1.66 -5.92 23.37
CA SER A 126 -2.70 -6.18 22.36
C SER A 126 -3.47 -4.91 22.01
N ILE A 127 -3.89 -4.14 23.01
CA ILE A 127 -4.56 -2.85 22.81
C ILE A 127 -3.65 -1.85 22.09
N SER A 128 -2.37 -1.79 22.46
CA SER A 128 -1.41 -0.85 21.86
C SER A 128 -1.15 -1.16 20.38
N ILE A 129 -1.02 -2.44 20.02
CA ILE A 129 -0.87 -2.88 18.62
C ILE A 129 -2.15 -2.60 17.84
N ALA A 130 -3.33 -2.87 18.42
CA ALA A 130 -4.61 -2.56 17.80
C ALA A 130 -4.76 -1.06 17.51
N ILE A 131 -4.36 -0.19 18.44
CA ILE A 131 -4.36 1.26 18.26
C ILE A 131 -3.37 1.67 17.15
N MET A 132 -2.15 1.12 17.16
CA MET A 132 -1.14 1.41 16.14
C MET A 132 -1.64 1.03 14.74
N LEU A 133 -2.23 -0.16 14.60
CA LEU A 133 -2.82 -0.64 13.35
C LEU A 133 -4.00 0.23 12.91
N PHE A 134 -4.87 0.60 13.86
CA PHE A 134 -6.00 1.48 13.59
C PHE A 134 -5.54 2.86 13.08
N ILE A 135 -4.51 3.45 13.69
CA ILE A 135 -3.91 4.71 13.25
C ILE A 135 -3.31 4.53 11.86
N SER A 136 -2.52 3.48 11.62
CA SER A 136 -1.90 3.20 10.32
C SER A 136 -2.95 3.08 9.21
N LEU A 137 -4.03 2.33 9.46
CA LEU A 137 -5.12 2.12 8.50
C LEU A 137 -5.91 3.42 8.27
N SER A 138 -6.18 4.18 9.33
CA SER A 138 -6.88 5.47 9.22
C SER A 138 -6.09 6.47 8.37
N LEU A 139 -4.77 6.54 8.55
CA LEU A 139 -3.89 7.37 7.74
C LEU A 139 -3.79 6.87 6.29
N LEU A 140 -3.85 5.55 6.06
CA LEU A 140 -3.96 4.99 4.72
C LEU A 140 -5.30 5.36 4.05
N PHE A 141 -6.42 5.36 4.78
CA PHE A 141 -7.72 5.75 4.25
C PHE A 141 -7.81 7.23 3.92
N ILE A 142 -7.33 8.09 4.82
CA ILE A 142 -7.09 9.51 4.51
C ILE A 142 -6.26 9.57 3.24
N SER A 143 -5.30 8.64 3.11
CA SER A 143 -4.41 8.63 1.98
C SER A 143 -5.06 8.37 0.63
N LEU A 144 -5.79 7.27 0.55
CA LEU A 144 -6.53 6.87 -0.64
C LEU A 144 -7.63 7.88 -0.98
N ASN A 145 -8.27 8.48 0.03
CA ASN A 145 -9.27 9.52 -0.16
C ASN A 145 -8.70 10.76 -0.86
N HIS A 146 -7.50 11.19 -0.45
CA HIS A 146 -6.84 12.31 -1.10
C HIS A 146 -6.38 11.97 -2.52
N LEU A 147 -5.86 10.76 -2.76
CA LEU A 147 -5.54 10.28 -4.10
C LEU A 147 -6.77 10.35 -5.03
N ALA A 148 -7.91 9.84 -4.59
CA ALA A 148 -9.15 9.88 -5.35
C ALA A 148 -9.61 11.32 -5.63
N PHE A 149 -9.56 12.19 -4.62
CA PHE A 149 -9.87 13.61 -4.77
C PHE A 149 -8.98 14.28 -5.84
N LEU A 150 -7.66 14.10 -5.75
CA LEU A 150 -6.71 14.69 -6.69
C LEU A 150 -6.88 14.15 -8.11
N LEU A 151 -7.16 12.86 -8.26
CA LEU A 151 -7.38 12.24 -9.57
C LEU A 151 -8.60 12.86 -10.26
N VAL A 152 -9.75 12.89 -9.58
CA VAL A 152 -10.99 13.45 -10.15
C VAL A 152 -10.86 14.95 -10.40
N MET A 153 -10.18 15.66 -9.50
CA MET A 153 -9.88 17.09 -9.68
C MET A 153 -9.02 17.34 -10.92
N ALA A 154 -8.03 16.49 -11.17
CA ALA A 154 -7.14 16.61 -12.32
C ALA A 154 -7.83 16.23 -13.64
N GLU A 155 -8.76 15.28 -13.62
CA GLU A 155 -9.60 14.91 -14.77
C GLU A 155 -10.62 16.00 -15.12
N ARG A 156 -11.32 16.53 -14.12
CA ARG A 156 -12.45 17.47 -14.34
C ARG A 156 -12.05 18.94 -14.35
N ASN A 157 -10.82 19.27 -13.94
CA ASN A 157 -10.29 20.64 -13.84
C ASN A 157 -11.12 21.58 -12.93
N HIS A 158 -11.86 21.03 -11.97
CA HIS A 158 -12.52 21.79 -10.91
C HIS A 158 -12.41 21.04 -9.58
N GLN A 159 -12.68 21.71 -8.46
CA GLN A 159 -12.73 21.04 -7.16
C GLN A 159 -13.95 20.11 -7.12
N PRO A 160 -13.76 18.79 -6.94
CA PRO A 160 -14.88 17.85 -6.95
C PRO A 160 -15.63 17.84 -5.61
N HIS A 161 -16.95 17.65 -5.67
CA HIS A 161 -17.74 17.37 -4.48
C HIS A 161 -17.48 15.94 -3.96
N LYS A 162 -17.71 15.69 -2.66
CA LYS A 162 -17.46 14.37 -2.03
C LYS A 162 -18.12 13.19 -2.76
N THR A 163 -19.32 13.42 -3.31
CA THR A 163 -20.07 12.41 -4.06
C THR A 163 -19.45 12.07 -5.41
N GLU A 164 -18.66 12.98 -5.99
CA GLU A 164 -18.10 12.83 -7.34
C GLU A 164 -16.85 11.96 -7.39
N TYR A 165 -16.10 11.88 -6.28
CA TYR A 165 -14.89 11.07 -6.19
C TYR A 165 -15.04 9.86 -5.25
N PHE A 166 -16.22 9.65 -4.65
CA PHE A 166 -16.46 8.54 -3.74
C PHE A 166 -16.25 7.19 -4.43
N SER A 167 -16.64 7.07 -5.70
CA SER A 167 -16.46 5.83 -6.47
C SER A 167 -14.98 5.51 -6.67
N GLU A 168 -14.16 6.52 -6.92
CA GLU A 168 -12.71 6.43 -7.09
C GLU A 168 -12.02 6.10 -5.76
N PHE A 169 -12.51 6.65 -4.65
CA PHE A 169 -12.05 6.26 -3.32
C PHE A 169 -12.31 4.78 -3.05
N ILE A 170 -13.52 4.30 -3.34
CA ILE A 170 -13.86 2.88 -3.18
C ILE A 170 -13.01 2.01 -4.12
N MET A 171 -12.78 2.44 -5.36
CA MET A 171 -11.84 1.73 -6.24
C MET A 171 -10.43 1.68 -5.63
N ALA A 172 -9.91 2.79 -5.13
CA ALA A 172 -8.59 2.85 -4.49
C ALA A 172 -8.52 1.95 -3.24
N LEU A 173 -9.63 1.81 -2.52
CA LEU A 173 -9.77 0.98 -1.33
C LEU A 173 -9.82 -0.52 -1.66
N ILE A 174 -10.51 -0.92 -2.74
CA ILE A 174 -10.60 -2.33 -3.18
C ILE A 174 -9.28 -2.73 -3.86
N PHE A 175 -8.21 -2.64 -3.11
CA PHE A 175 -6.88 -3.05 -3.51
C PHE A 175 -6.82 -4.58 -3.58
N PRO A 176 -6.19 -5.19 -4.60
CA PRO A 176 -5.44 -4.60 -5.73
C PRO A 176 -6.26 -4.24 -6.97
N ILE A 177 -7.54 -4.63 -7.02
CA ILE A 177 -8.41 -4.47 -8.19
C ILE A 177 -8.48 -2.98 -8.59
N GLY A 178 -8.49 -2.10 -7.60
CA GLY A 178 -8.40 -0.65 -7.76
C GLY A 178 -7.28 -0.15 -8.65
N VAL A 179 -6.05 -0.67 -8.48
CA VAL A 179 -4.88 -0.25 -9.27
C VAL A 179 -5.10 -0.54 -10.75
N TRP A 180 -5.78 -1.65 -11.05
CA TRP A 180 -6.06 -2.05 -12.43
C TRP A 180 -6.88 -0.99 -13.17
N PHE A 181 -7.83 -0.37 -12.49
CA PHE A 181 -8.71 0.66 -13.07
C PHE A 181 -8.17 2.08 -12.91
N LEU A 182 -7.49 2.38 -11.81
CA LEU A 182 -6.97 3.73 -11.53
C LEU A 182 -5.71 4.04 -12.33
N GLN A 183 -4.82 3.07 -12.55
CA GLN A 183 -3.56 3.33 -13.24
C GLN A 183 -3.74 3.81 -14.70
N PRO A 184 -4.63 3.23 -15.53
CA PRO A 184 -4.90 3.78 -16.86
C PRO A 184 -5.39 5.24 -16.84
N ARG A 185 -6.30 5.58 -15.93
CA ARG A 185 -6.82 6.95 -15.75
C ARG A 185 -5.72 7.92 -15.33
N LEU A 186 -4.90 7.52 -14.35
CA LEU A 186 -3.71 8.27 -13.97
C LEU A 186 -2.81 8.53 -15.18
N ASN A 187 -2.57 7.52 -16.02
CA ASN A 187 -1.74 7.67 -17.21
C ASN A 187 -2.33 8.64 -18.23
N GLU A 188 -3.65 8.70 -18.39
CA GLU A 188 -4.30 9.66 -19.29
C GLU A 188 -4.12 11.11 -18.81
N VAL A 189 -4.26 11.34 -17.51
CA VAL A 189 -4.05 12.66 -16.89
C VAL A 189 -2.57 13.06 -16.90
N LEU A 190 -1.69 12.08 -16.73
CA LEU A 190 -0.23 12.27 -16.60
C LEU A 190 0.50 12.26 -17.94
N THR A 191 -0.10 11.71 -19.00
CA THR A 191 0.42 11.77 -20.37
C THR A 191 -0.08 13.06 -20.99
N PRO A 192 0.72 14.13 -20.98
CA PRO A 192 0.23 15.42 -21.40
C PRO A 192 0.27 15.40 -22.92
N LYS A 193 -0.89 15.46 -23.57
CA LYS A 193 -0.97 15.72 -25.02
C LYS A 193 -0.22 17.00 -25.41
N ASP A 194 0.11 17.86 -24.45
CA ASP A 194 0.78 19.16 -24.65
C ASP A 194 2.21 19.28 -24.08
N LEU A 195 2.81 18.23 -23.49
CA LEU A 195 4.22 18.25 -23.02
C LEU A 195 5.19 17.43 -23.89
N ILE A 196 4.71 16.83 -24.98
CA ILE A 196 5.54 16.18 -25.99
C ILE A 196 5.98 17.19 -27.09
N ASN A 197 5.41 18.40 -27.10
CA ASN A 197 5.72 19.47 -28.05
C ASN A 197 6.42 20.70 -27.40
N LYS A 198 7.24 20.50 -26.37
CA LYS A 198 8.18 21.52 -25.88
C LYS A 198 9.55 20.94 -25.64
#